data_AF-R1F3Q5-F1
#
_entry.id   AF-R1F3Q5-F1
#
_cell.length_a   1.000
_cell.length_b   1.000
_cell.length_c   1.000
_cell.angle_alpha   90.00
_cell.angle_beta   90.00
_cell.angle_gamma   90.00
#
_symmetry.space_group_name_H-M   'P 1'
#
loop_
_entity.id
_entity.type
_entity.pdbx_description
1 polymer ?
#
loop_
_entity_poly.entity_id
_entity_poly.type
_entity_poly.pdbx_seq_one_letter_code
_entity_poly.pdbx_strand_id
1 'polypeptide(L)'
;MLDAAFVRQYPGKSLPFFQEIRDKYTTDEPLVEVSLDYADVVKGTHIETTLAVSHRWMQPDDPDPDGEQLKALKGFLNSPDGKKIERVWIDSACMPQDHPKGSRSAEDSAAFKRMLKEVNRLYLGTTVLILLDLSYVSRFWTQFESWMSMQFATPDGLKPAVGTKNERHHIVCIQNAAEQSELHEKMLIQSWATKTPEQAHAFLSKPDVTVTNQSDKKGQLPKIKELDAVVQGAFSEVARQIEDELAASQAAAARAEAELAAVEPNINTNLVEPNIITNRVEPKIITTGEEEAALHKHGREGLSPAESCDWSSLPAGTPSGGRVGLRLELAWLGLLFAFFLLPTIISFPSY
;
A
#
# COMPACT_ATOMS: atom_id res chain seq x y z
N MET A 1 9.32 -8.99 4.52
CA MET A 1 9.91 -7.84 3.79
C MET A 1 10.75 -7.06 4.77
N LEU A 2 11.76 -6.36 4.30
CA LEU A 2 12.59 -5.48 5.12
C LEU A 2 11.93 -4.11 5.32
N ASP A 3 12.11 -3.54 6.51
CA ASP A 3 11.90 -2.12 6.75
C ASP A 3 12.85 -1.29 5.86
N ALA A 4 12.30 -0.30 5.15
CA ALA A 4 13.10 0.50 4.23
C ALA A 4 14.09 1.43 4.94
N ALA A 5 13.82 1.90 6.16
CA ALA A 5 14.77 2.67 6.97
C ALA A 5 15.97 1.80 7.38
N PHE A 6 15.74 0.52 7.72
CA PHE A 6 16.83 -0.44 7.94
C PHE A 6 17.74 -0.52 6.70
N VAL A 7 17.18 -0.69 5.51
CA VAL A 7 17.97 -0.78 4.26
C VAL A 7 18.74 0.52 3.99
N ARG A 8 18.11 1.69 4.19
CA ARG A 8 18.77 3.00 3.99
C ARG A 8 20.00 3.17 4.88
N GLN A 9 19.91 2.74 6.14
CA GLN A 9 20.94 2.98 7.15
C GLN A 9 21.94 1.82 7.29
N TYR A 10 21.66 0.66 6.71
CA TYR A 10 22.48 -0.53 6.89
C TYR A 10 23.95 -0.25 6.52
N PRO A 11 24.93 -0.43 7.42
CA PRO A 11 26.30 0.05 7.21
C PRO A 11 27.17 -0.89 6.37
N GLY A 12 26.72 -2.13 6.13
CA GLY A 12 27.49 -3.13 5.41
C GLY A 12 27.56 -2.88 3.90
N LYS A 13 28.48 -3.61 3.26
CA LYS A 13 28.71 -3.58 1.81
C LYS A 13 27.56 -4.22 1.02
N SER A 14 27.02 -5.33 1.53
CA SER A 14 25.89 -6.07 1.00
C SER A 14 24.93 -6.46 2.13
N LEU A 15 23.64 -6.61 1.82
CA LEU A 15 22.65 -7.02 2.82
C LEU A 15 22.93 -8.45 3.31
N PRO A 16 22.79 -8.75 4.60
CA PRO A 16 22.91 -10.11 5.09
C PRO A 16 21.77 -10.98 4.55
N PHE A 17 21.94 -12.31 4.60
CA PHE A 17 20.86 -13.23 4.30
C PHE A 17 19.73 -13.15 5.33
N PHE A 18 18.54 -13.59 4.94
CA PHE A 18 17.33 -13.59 5.77
C PHE A 18 17.57 -14.14 7.19
N GLN A 19 18.22 -15.30 7.31
CA GLN A 19 18.47 -15.91 8.62
C GLN A 19 19.39 -15.03 9.48
N GLU A 20 20.43 -14.43 8.91
CA GLU A 20 21.29 -13.52 9.67
C GLU A 20 20.54 -12.29 10.15
N ILE A 21 19.62 -11.77 9.33
CA ILE A 21 18.80 -10.62 9.73
C ILE A 21 17.86 -11.02 10.87
N ARG A 22 17.12 -12.12 10.69
CA ARG A 22 16.20 -12.67 11.69
C ARG A 22 16.89 -12.95 13.02
N ASP A 23 18.09 -13.52 12.99
CA ASP A 23 18.77 -14.01 14.19
C ASP A 23 19.59 -12.91 14.89
N LYS A 24 20.11 -11.91 14.16
CA LYS A 24 20.98 -10.86 14.72
C LYS A 24 20.27 -9.53 15.04
N TYR A 25 19.17 -9.21 14.36
CA TYR A 25 18.47 -7.93 14.49
C TYR A 25 17.14 -8.08 15.23
N THR A 26 17.19 -8.62 16.45
CA THR A 26 16.01 -8.94 17.26
C THR A 26 15.41 -7.76 18.01
N THR A 27 16.11 -6.63 18.12
CA THR A 27 15.61 -5.44 18.82
C THR A 27 14.77 -4.57 17.91
N ASP A 28 15.26 -4.29 16.70
CA ASP A 28 14.58 -3.43 15.74
C ASP A 28 13.63 -4.21 14.82
N GLU A 29 13.68 -5.54 14.87
CA GLU A 29 12.87 -6.50 14.10
C GLU A 29 12.60 -6.04 12.65
N PRO A 30 13.64 -5.83 11.82
CA PRO A 30 13.50 -5.19 10.52
C PRO A 30 12.74 -6.05 9.49
N LEU A 31 12.39 -7.30 9.83
CA LEU A 31 11.63 -8.20 8.98
C LEU A 31 10.15 -8.18 9.37
N VAL A 32 9.32 -7.67 8.46
CA VAL A 32 7.86 -7.62 8.62
C VAL A 32 7.20 -8.67 7.71
N GLU A 33 6.30 -9.46 8.28
CA GLU A 33 5.43 -10.34 7.50
C GLU A 33 4.34 -9.52 6.82
N VAL A 34 4.17 -9.72 5.51
CA VAL A 34 3.21 -8.98 4.70
C VAL A 34 2.35 -9.99 3.96
N SER A 35 1.04 -9.93 4.20
CA SER A 35 0.07 -10.66 3.37
C SER A 35 -0.07 -9.94 2.03
N LEU A 36 -0.13 -10.73 0.96
CA LEU A 36 -0.31 -10.23 -0.40
C LEU A 36 -1.24 -11.17 -1.14
N ASP A 37 -2.46 -10.71 -1.41
CA ASP A 37 -3.41 -11.44 -2.22
C ASP A 37 -3.68 -10.75 -3.57
N TYR A 38 -4.47 -11.41 -4.42
CA TYR A 38 -4.80 -10.81 -5.72
C TYR A 38 -5.82 -9.67 -5.60
N ALA A 39 -6.58 -9.56 -4.51
CA ALA A 39 -7.40 -8.38 -4.25
C ALA A 39 -6.49 -7.16 -4.00
N ASP A 40 -5.39 -7.33 -3.27
CA ASP A 40 -4.38 -6.27 -3.08
C ASP A 40 -3.72 -5.86 -4.40
N VAL A 41 -3.42 -6.85 -5.26
CA VAL A 41 -2.83 -6.59 -6.59
C VAL A 41 -3.77 -5.75 -7.45
N VAL A 42 -5.06 -6.12 -7.55
CA VAL A 42 -6.01 -5.39 -8.41
C VAL A 42 -6.44 -4.04 -7.84
N LYS A 43 -6.40 -3.88 -6.51
CA LYS A 43 -6.61 -2.58 -5.83
C LYS A 43 -5.38 -1.67 -5.86
N GLY A 44 -4.19 -2.23 -6.13
CA GLY A 44 -2.92 -1.50 -6.08
C GLY A 44 -2.48 -1.13 -4.66
N THR A 45 -2.93 -1.86 -3.64
CA THR A 45 -2.74 -1.55 -2.20
C THR A 45 -1.29 -1.25 -1.83
N HIS A 46 -0.33 -1.93 -2.47
CA HIS A 46 1.09 -1.90 -2.10
C HIS A 46 1.99 -1.18 -3.09
N ILE A 47 1.45 -0.60 -4.17
CA ILE A 47 2.26 0.03 -5.22
C ILE A 47 3.09 1.18 -4.64
N GLU A 48 2.50 2.07 -3.84
CA GLU A 48 3.22 3.27 -3.37
C GLU A 48 4.22 3.02 -2.24
N THR A 49 4.00 2.01 -1.40
CA THR A 49 4.75 1.82 -0.14
C THR A 49 5.67 0.61 -0.12
N THR A 50 5.56 -0.28 -1.12
CA THR A 50 6.34 -1.52 -1.16
C THR A 50 7.17 -1.59 -2.44
N LEU A 51 8.45 -1.92 -2.27
CA LEU A 51 9.41 -2.08 -3.36
C LEU A 51 9.86 -3.55 -3.44
N ALA A 52 9.65 -4.20 -4.58
CA ALA A 52 10.30 -5.46 -4.89
C ALA A 52 11.56 -5.19 -5.73
N VAL A 53 12.68 -5.82 -5.38
CA VAL A 53 13.93 -5.71 -6.12
C VAL A 53 14.05 -6.91 -7.05
N SER A 54 14.09 -6.66 -8.35
CA SER A 54 14.46 -7.68 -9.34
C SER A 54 15.95 -7.54 -9.65
N HIS A 55 16.69 -8.59 -9.40
CA HIS A 55 18.14 -8.61 -9.55
C HIS A 55 18.61 -10.04 -9.84
N ARG A 56 19.88 -10.19 -10.22
CA ARG A 56 20.50 -11.51 -10.22
C ARG A 56 21.40 -11.68 -9.01
N TRP A 57 21.55 -12.92 -8.60
CA TRP A 57 22.70 -13.32 -7.80
C TRP A 57 23.97 -13.22 -8.63
N MET A 58 24.92 -12.40 -8.19
CA MET A 58 26.14 -12.16 -8.94
C MET A 58 27.10 -13.35 -8.89
N GLN A 59 27.16 -14.01 -7.74
CA GLN A 59 27.83 -15.28 -7.49
C GLN A 59 26.83 -16.28 -6.87
N PRO A 60 27.12 -17.60 -6.92
CA PRO A 60 26.22 -18.62 -6.36
C PRO A 60 25.97 -18.50 -4.86
N ASP A 61 26.91 -17.94 -4.10
CA ASP A 61 26.90 -17.82 -2.64
C ASP A 61 26.95 -16.38 -2.13
N ASP A 62 27.07 -15.41 -3.05
CA ASP A 62 27.06 -13.99 -2.74
C ASP A 62 26.28 -13.21 -3.83
N PRO A 63 25.08 -12.70 -3.51
CA PRO A 63 24.27 -12.00 -4.49
C PRO A 63 24.89 -10.66 -4.91
N ASP A 64 25.70 -10.00 -4.06
CA ASP A 64 26.19 -8.63 -4.25
C ASP A 64 27.64 -8.45 -3.73
N PRO A 65 28.63 -9.15 -4.34
CA PRO A 65 29.98 -9.25 -3.81
C PRO A 65 30.76 -7.93 -3.80
N ASP A 66 30.40 -6.99 -4.67
CA ASP A 66 30.99 -5.66 -4.75
C ASP A 66 30.14 -4.54 -4.14
N GLY A 67 28.90 -4.84 -3.72
CA GLY A 67 28.02 -3.89 -3.05
C GLY A 67 27.32 -2.92 -4.01
N GLU A 68 27.49 -3.09 -5.32
CA GLU A 68 26.87 -2.19 -6.31
C GLU A 68 25.34 -2.31 -6.31
N GLN A 69 24.78 -3.48 -5.97
CA GLN A 69 23.33 -3.62 -5.88
C GLN A 69 22.75 -2.88 -4.68
N LEU A 70 23.34 -3.06 -3.49
CA LEU A 70 22.90 -2.33 -2.30
C LEU A 70 23.07 -0.82 -2.47
N LYS A 71 24.16 -0.38 -3.12
CA LYS A 71 24.38 1.03 -3.45
C LYS A 71 23.29 1.57 -4.37
N ALA A 72 22.93 0.86 -5.44
CA ALA A 72 21.84 1.23 -6.34
C ALA A 72 20.48 1.26 -5.63
N LEU A 73 20.17 0.24 -4.83
CA LEU A 73 18.96 0.16 -4.02
C LEU A 73 18.83 1.35 -3.07
N LYS A 74 19.90 1.68 -2.33
CA LYS A 74 19.92 2.86 -1.45
C LYS A 74 19.78 4.16 -2.24
N GLY A 75 20.41 4.26 -3.42
CA GLY A 75 20.25 5.40 -4.32
C GLY A 75 18.78 5.62 -4.68
N PHE A 76 18.09 4.55 -5.08
CA PHE A 76 16.66 4.60 -5.38
C PHE A 76 15.82 4.96 -4.14
N LEU A 77 16.03 4.30 -3.00
CA LEU A 77 15.27 4.54 -1.76
C LEU A 77 15.41 5.96 -1.20
N ASN A 78 16.48 6.67 -1.57
CA ASN A 78 16.72 8.07 -1.19
C ASN A 78 16.30 9.08 -2.27
N SER A 79 15.90 8.61 -3.45
CA SER A 79 15.32 9.45 -4.51
C SER A 79 13.91 9.94 -4.15
N PRO A 80 13.34 10.94 -4.85
CA PRO A 80 11.97 11.40 -4.62
C PRO A 80 10.93 10.27 -4.65
N ASP A 81 11.03 9.35 -5.63
CA ASP A 81 10.10 8.22 -5.78
C ASP A 81 10.27 7.22 -4.63
N GLY A 82 11.51 6.95 -4.25
CA GLY A 82 11.83 5.99 -3.19
C GLY A 82 11.48 6.44 -1.77
N LYS A 83 11.20 7.72 -1.53
CA LYS A 83 10.87 8.24 -0.18
C LYS A 83 9.54 7.70 0.37
N LYS A 84 8.60 7.34 -0.50
CA LYS A 84 7.31 6.73 -0.11
C LYS A 84 7.44 5.25 0.28
N ILE A 85 8.54 4.62 -0.09
CA ILE A 85 8.77 3.20 0.19
C ILE A 85 9.06 3.00 1.68
N GLU A 86 8.19 2.19 2.29
CA GLU A 86 8.24 1.74 3.68
C GLU A 86 8.84 0.34 3.78
N ARG A 87 8.62 -0.50 2.75
CA ARG A 87 8.97 -1.93 2.76
C ARG A 87 9.74 -2.32 1.51
N VAL A 88 10.77 -3.14 1.68
CA VAL A 88 11.62 -3.65 0.60
C VAL A 88 11.58 -5.18 0.60
N TRP A 89 11.34 -5.77 -0.56
CA TRP A 89 11.54 -7.18 -0.80
C TRP A 89 12.77 -7.37 -1.68
N ILE A 90 13.72 -8.17 -1.21
CA ILE A 90 14.86 -8.66 -1.99
C ILE A 90 15.10 -10.11 -1.55
N ASP A 91 15.27 -11.03 -2.50
CA ASP A 91 15.10 -12.46 -2.25
C ASP A 91 16.03 -13.00 -1.15
N SER A 92 17.31 -12.64 -1.19
CA SER A 92 18.36 -13.12 -0.30
C SER A 92 18.13 -12.70 1.15
N ALA A 93 17.62 -11.48 1.35
CA ALA A 93 17.44 -10.87 2.66
C ALA A 93 16.01 -11.06 3.22
N CYS A 94 15.03 -11.36 2.36
CA CYS A 94 13.62 -11.46 2.76
C CYS A 94 13.09 -12.90 2.79
N MET A 95 13.79 -13.86 2.18
CA MET A 95 13.35 -15.26 2.07
C MET A 95 14.41 -16.21 2.63
N PRO A 96 14.05 -17.29 3.36
CA PRO A 96 15.02 -18.22 3.90
C PRO A 96 15.91 -18.86 2.82
N GLN A 97 17.22 -18.69 2.91
CA GLN A 97 18.17 -19.19 1.91
C GLN A 97 18.85 -20.48 2.34
N ASP A 98 19.19 -21.35 1.39
CA ASP A 98 19.98 -22.56 1.66
C ASP A 98 21.49 -22.26 1.62
N HIS A 99 21.89 -21.20 2.32
CA HIS A 99 23.26 -20.72 2.40
C HIS A 99 23.69 -20.54 3.86
N PRO A 100 24.80 -21.17 4.30
CA PRO A 100 25.49 -22.27 3.62
C PRO A 100 24.55 -23.46 3.36
N LYS A 101 24.86 -24.31 2.37
CA LYS A 101 24.00 -25.43 1.97
C LYS A 101 23.61 -26.31 3.17
N GLY A 102 22.31 -26.56 3.34
CA GLY A 102 21.75 -27.30 4.46
C GLY A 102 21.41 -26.44 5.68
N SER A 103 21.48 -25.11 5.58
CA SER A 103 21.18 -24.20 6.70
C SER A 103 19.69 -24.01 6.98
N ARG A 104 18.80 -24.31 6.03
CA ARG A 104 17.36 -24.18 6.25
C ARG A 104 16.82 -25.27 7.17
N SER A 105 16.05 -24.86 8.17
CA SER A 105 15.19 -25.78 8.91
C SER A 105 14.05 -26.33 8.03
N ALA A 106 13.26 -27.26 8.59
CA ALA A 106 12.06 -27.76 7.91
C ALA A 106 11.03 -26.64 7.70
N GLU A 107 10.89 -25.75 8.69
CA GLU A 107 10.03 -24.57 8.67
C GLU A 107 10.51 -23.57 7.61
N ASP A 108 11.81 -23.26 7.57
CA ASP A 108 12.41 -22.38 6.55
C ASP A 108 12.22 -22.94 5.15
N SER A 109 12.35 -24.26 4.98
CA SER A 109 12.11 -24.94 3.71
C SER A 109 10.65 -24.85 3.27
N ALA A 110 9.70 -24.95 4.21
CA ALA A 110 8.28 -24.78 3.94
C ALA A 110 7.93 -23.32 3.59
N ALA A 111 8.49 -22.36 4.34
CA ALA A 111 8.32 -20.94 4.10
C ALA A 111 8.87 -20.52 2.73
N PHE A 112 10.10 -20.93 2.37
CA PHE A 112 10.67 -20.69 1.05
C PHE A 112 9.76 -21.20 -0.08
N LYS A 113 9.29 -22.45 0.03
CA LYS A 113 8.40 -23.05 -1.00
C LYS A 113 7.07 -22.30 -1.10
N ARG A 114 6.54 -21.79 0.01
CA ARG A 114 5.33 -20.95 0.02
C ARG A 114 5.62 -19.63 -0.69
N MET A 115 6.65 -18.90 -0.28
CA MET A 115 7.03 -17.61 -0.84
C MET A 115 7.30 -17.67 -2.34
N LEU A 116 7.98 -18.72 -2.82
CA LEU A 116 8.26 -18.92 -4.25
C LEU A 116 6.99 -19.06 -5.11
N LYS A 117 5.87 -19.51 -4.53
CA LYS A 117 4.59 -19.59 -5.24
C LYS A 117 3.92 -18.24 -5.40
N GLU A 118 4.20 -17.30 -4.49
CA GLU A 118 3.57 -15.98 -4.40
C GLU A 118 4.33 -14.88 -5.15
N VAL A 119 5.51 -15.17 -5.71
CA VAL A 119 6.36 -14.23 -6.46
C VAL A 119 5.57 -13.45 -7.52
N ASN A 120 4.60 -14.09 -8.19
CA ASN A 120 3.80 -13.44 -9.22
C ASN A 120 3.02 -12.23 -8.66
N ARG A 121 2.43 -12.37 -7.47
CA ARG A 121 1.67 -11.30 -6.84
C ARG A 121 2.59 -10.15 -6.47
N LEU A 122 3.78 -10.45 -5.98
CA LEU A 122 4.76 -9.45 -5.57
C LEU A 122 5.11 -8.52 -6.74
N TYR A 123 5.57 -9.09 -7.85
CA TYR A 123 6.00 -8.29 -9.00
C TYR A 123 4.84 -7.74 -9.85
N LEU A 124 3.61 -8.18 -9.61
CA LEU A 124 2.40 -7.56 -10.18
C LEU A 124 1.81 -6.44 -9.30
N GLY A 125 1.99 -6.50 -7.99
CA GLY A 125 1.26 -5.67 -7.02
C GLY A 125 2.07 -4.59 -6.31
N THR A 126 3.37 -4.49 -6.53
CA THR A 126 4.25 -3.51 -5.84
C THR A 126 5.00 -2.62 -6.84
N THR A 127 5.66 -1.55 -6.36
CA THR A 127 6.71 -0.91 -7.17
C THR A 127 7.88 -1.90 -7.35
N VAL A 128 8.56 -1.87 -8.48
CA VAL A 128 9.68 -2.77 -8.79
C VAL A 128 10.92 -1.98 -9.18
N LEU A 129 12.04 -2.24 -8.49
CA LEU A 129 13.36 -1.77 -8.90
C LEU A 129 14.10 -2.90 -9.60
N ILE A 130 14.43 -2.71 -10.87
CA ILE A 130 15.21 -3.63 -11.69
C ILE A 130 16.67 -3.18 -11.65
N LEU A 131 17.53 -4.04 -11.11
CA LEU A 131 18.98 -3.86 -11.11
C LEU A 131 19.57 -4.59 -12.32
N LEU A 132 19.78 -3.84 -13.39
CA LEU A 132 20.10 -4.37 -14.71
C LEU A 132 21.61 -4.45 -14.93
N ASP A 133 22.15 -5.65 -15.06
CA ASP A 133 23.47 -5.87 -15.67
C ASP A 133 23.37 -6.70 -16.96
N LEU A 134 24.49 -6.87 -17.66
CA LEU A 134 24.50 -7.57 -18.96
C LEU A 134 24.05 -9.04 -18.88
N SER A 135 24.20 -9.71 -17.73
CA SER A 135 23.78 -11.10 -17.55
C SER A 135 22.33 -11.23 -17.12
N TYR A 136 21.72 -10.16 -16.62
CA TYR A 136 20.33 -10.12 -16.19
C TYR A 136 19.37 -10.64 -17.26
N VAL A 137 19.53 -10.19 -18.52
CA VAL A 137 18.63 -10.54 -19.63
C VAL A 137 18.76 -11.99 -20.12
N SER A 138 19.66 -12.80 -19.55
CA SER A 138 19.84 -14.21 -19.91
C SER A 138 19.15 -15.19 -18.95
N ARG A 139 18.68 -14.72 -17.80
CA ARG A 139 18.15 -15.57 -16.72
C ARG A 139 16.63 -15.56 -16.70
N PHE A 140 16.02 -16.68 -16.30
CA PHE A 140 14.58 -16.86 -16.29
C PHE A 140 13.88 -15.90 -15.31
N TRP A 141 14.30 -15.88 -14.05
CA TRP A 141 13.64 -15.12 -12.98
C TRP A 141 13.66 -13.62 -13.25
N THR A 142 14.82 -13.06 -13.54
CA THR A 142 15.01 -11.64 -13.90
C THR A 142 14.10 -11.21 -15.06
N GLN A 143 14.03 -12.01 -16.12
CA GLN A 143 13.18 -11.72 -17.27
C GLN A 143 11.69 -11.87 -16.95
N PHE A 144 11.32 -12.87 -16.17
CA PHE A 144 9.94 -13.09 -15.73
C PHE A 144 9.46 -11.95 -14.83
N GLU A 145 10.28 -11.52 -13.88
CA GLU A 145 10.02 -10.40 -12.98
C GLU A 145 9.91 -9.07 -13.73
N SER A 146 10.82 -8.82 -14.69
CA SER A 146 10.76 -7.65 -15.59
C SER A 146 9.47 -7.60 -16.39
N TRP A 147 9.03 -8.74 -16.93
CA TRP A 147 7.76 -8.81 -17.65
C TRP A 147 6.59 -8.41 -16.75
N MET A 148 6.48 -9.03 -15.57
CA MET A 148 5.42 -8.75 -14.60
C MET A 148 5.42 -7.29 -14.15
N SER A 149 6.58 -6.70 -13.88
CA SER A 149 6.68 -5.30 -13.44
C SER A 149 6.21 -4.29 -14.50
N MET A 150 6.27 -4.67 -15.78
CA MET A 150 5.83 -3.85 -16.90
C MET A 150 4.37 -4.10 -17.29
N GLN A 151 3.67 -5.01 -16.61
CA GLN A 151 2.24 -5.23 -16.76
C GLN A 151 1.46 -4.60 -15.60
N PHE A 152 0.18 -4.30 -15.83
CA PHE A 152 -0.79 -3.99 -14.78
C PHE A 152 -2.08 -4.79 -15.00
N ALA A 153 -2.79 -5.06 -13.91
CA ALA A 153 -4.03 -5.83 -13.95
C ALA A 153 -5.23 -4.95 -14.33
N THR A 154 -6.10 -5.47 -15.20
CA THR A 154 -7.42 -4.90 -15.51
C THR A 154 -8.51 -5.96 -15.42
N PRO A 155 -9.80 -5.56 -15.41
CA PRO A 155 -10.91 -6.51 -15.48
C PRO A 155 -10.90 -7.42 -16.72
N ASP A 156 -10.13 -7.06 -17.76
CA ASP A 156 -9.99 -7.85 -19.00
C ASP A 156 -8.68 -8.67 -19.04
N GLY A 157 -7.89 -8.68 -17.97
CA GLY A 157 -6.59 -9.36 -17.91
C GLY A 157 -5.41 -8.37 -17.78
N LEU A 158 -4.20 -8.84 -18.03
CA LEU A 158 -2.99 -8.03 -17.97
C LEU A 158 -2.86 -7.12 -19.18
N LYS A 159 -2.45 -5.87 -18.95
CA LYS A 159 -2.16 -4.88 -20.00
C LYS A 159 -0.79 -4.23 -19.80
N PRO A 160 -0.15 -3.70 -20.87
CA PRO A 160 1.10 -2.96 -20.77
C PRO A 160 0.99 -1.72 -19.87
N ALA A 161 1.85 -1.60 -18.87
CA ALA A 161 1.87 -0.47 -17.93
C ALA A 161 2.76 0.70 -18.42
N VAL A 162 3.79 0.40 -19.21
CA VAL A 162 4.79 1.38 -19.65
C VAL A 162 4.16 2.49 -20.49
N GLY A 163 4.48 3.75 -20.19
CA GLY A 163 3.92 4.93 -20.83
C GLY A 163 2.50 5.29 -20.35
N THR A 164 2.01 4.65 -19.29
CA THR A 164 0.70 4.93 -18.68
C THR A 164 0.87 5.40 -17.23
N LYS A 165 -0.21 5.89 -16.62
CA LYS A 165 -0.23 6.22 -15.19
C LYS A 165 0.00 5.02 -14.25
N ASN A 166 -0.05 3.79 -14.77
CA ASN A 166 0.12 2.56 -13.99
C ASN A 166 1.57 2.04 -14.04
N GLU A 167 2.49 2.77 -14.69
CA GLU A 167 3.90 2.42 -14.70
C GLU A 167 4.48 2.47 -13.28
N ARG A 168 5.13 1.38 -12.87
CA ARG A 168 5.59 1.15 -11.49
C ARG A 168 6.95 0.46 -11.41
N HIS A 169 7.69 0.47 -12.52
CA HIS A 169 9.01 -0.11 -12.61
C HIS A 169 10.06 1.01 -12.72
N HIS A 170 11.22 0.79 -12.11
CA HIS A 170 12.38 1.65 -12.23
C HIS A 170 13.57 0.79 -12.60
N ILE A 171 14.37 1.22 -13.57
CA ILE A 171 15.54 0.48 -14.01
C ILE A 171 16.78 1.26 -13.58
N VAL A 172 17.71 0.57 -12.93
CA VAL A 172 19.04 1.10 -12.65
C VAL A 172 20.06 0.15 -13.25
N CYS A 173 20.76 0.61 -14.29
CA CYS A 173 21.86 -0.13 -14.86
C CYS A 173 23.05 -0.14 -13.89
N ILE A 174 23.59 -1.33 -13.64
CA ILE A 174 24.76 -1.55 -12.77
C ILE A 174 25.84 -2.32 -13.55
N GLN A 175 27.04 -2.39 -12.98
CA GLN A 175 28.18 -3.07 -13.61
C GLN A 175 28.43 -2.51 -15.02
N ASN A 176 28.87 -3.35 -15.96
CA ASN A 176 29.14 -2.96 -17.34
C ASN A 176 27.90 -2.46 -18.10
N ALA A 177 26.67 -2.73 -17.64
CA ALA A 177 25.47 -2.16 -18.27
C ALA A 177 25.35 -0.65 -18.00
N ALA A 178 26.01 -0.13 -16.96
CA ALA A 178 25.99 1.30 -16.65
C ALA A 178 26.69 2.15 -17.73
N GLU A 179 27.62 1.58 -18.50
CA GLU A 179 28.34 2.30 -19.57
C GLU A 179 27.42 2.74 -20.71
N GLN A 180 26.32 2.01 -20.95
CA GLN A 180 25.34 2.29 -21.99
C GLN A 180 23.91 2.16 -21.45
N SER A 181 23.65 2.79 -20.29
CA SER A 181 22.41 2.61 -19.54
C SER A 181 21.15 2.85 -20.37
N GLU A 182 21.08 3.97 -21.11
CA GLU A 182 19.94 4.31 -21.96
C GLU A 182 19.64 3.21 -23.01
N LEU A 183 20.68 2.62 -23.59
CA LEU A 183 20.53 1.55 -24.58
C LEU A 183 20.00 0.27 -23.92
N HIS A 184 20.56 -0.13 -22.78
CA HIS A 184 20.17 -1.35 -22.09
C HIS A 184 18.77 -1.26 -21.48
N GLU A 185 18.41 -0.11 -20.90
CA GLU A 185 17.05 0.17 -20.41
C GLU A 185 16.03 0.06 -21.55
N LYS A 186 16.30 0.74 -22.67
CA LYS A 186 15.43 0.69 -23.85
C LYS A 186 15.27 -0.73 -24.38
N MET A 187 16.35 -1.51 -24.47
CA MET A 187 16.28 -2.90 -24.92
C MET A 187 15.42 -3.77 -23.99
N LEU A 188 15.54 -3.60 -22.67
CA LEU A 188 14.72 -4.35 -21.71
C LEU A 188 13.23 -4.00 -21.85
N ILE A 189 12.91 -2.70 -21.90
CA ILE A 189 11.54 -2.21 -22.08
C ILE A 189 10.94 -2.73 -23.39
N GLN A 190 11.66 -2.60 -24.51
CA GLN A 190 11.21 -3.09 -25.81
C GLN A 190 11.01 -4.62 -25.83
N SER A 191 11.78 -5.34 -25.02
CA SER A 191 11.64 -6.79 -24.91
C SER A 191 10.34 -7.17 -24.21
N TRP A 192 9.91 -6.44 -23.18
CA TRP A 192 8.88 -6.93 -22.26
C TRP A 192 7.59 -6.12 -22.20
N ALA A 193 7.63 -4.81 -22.41
CA ALA A 193 6.53 -3.90 -22.11
C ALA A 193 5.20 -4.32 -22.74
N THR A 194 5.22 -4.76 -24.00
CA THR A 194 4.02 -5.06 -24.78
C THR A 194 3.73 -6.56 -24.95
N LYS A 195 4.50 -7.44 -24.29
CA LYS A 195 4.31 -8.89 -24.46
C LYS A 195 3.07 -9.37 -23.72
N THR A 196 2.18 -10.06 -24.43
CA THR A 196 1.06 -10.79 -23.82
C THR A 196 1.59 -11.97 -22.99
N PRO A 197 0.77 -12.55 -22.08
CA PRO A 197 1.13 -13.77 -21.37
C PRO A 197 1.61 -14.91 -22.29
N GLU A 198 0.98 -15.13 -23.43
CA GLU A 198 1.37 -16.18 -24.40
C GLU A 198 2.75 -15.89 -25.00
N GLN A 199 3.00 -14.63 -25.37
CA GLN A 199 4.28 -14.21 -25.95
C GLN A 199 5.40 -14.29 -24.91
N ALA A 200 5.13 -13.88 -23.66
CA ALA A 200 6.06 -13.99 -22.55
C ALA A 200 6.38 -15.46 -22.26
N HIS A 201 5.36 -16.32 -22.17
CA HIS A 201 5.54 -17.76 -22.03
C HIS A 201 6.40 -18.34 -23.16
N ALA A 202 6.07 -18.05 -24.43
CA ALA A 202 6.78 -18.58 -25.59
C ALA A 202 8.25 -18.12 -25.61
N PHE A 203 8.52 -16.86 -25.25
CA PHE A 203 9.88 -16.35 -25.12
C PHE A 203 10.63 -17.03 -23.99
N LEU A 204 10.08 -17.00 -22.77
CA LEU A 204 10.74 -17.54 -21.57
C LEU A 204 10.98 -19.04 -21.67
N SER A 205 10.18 -19.77 -22.46
CA SER A 205 10.35 -21.22 -22.70
C SER A 205 11.59 -21.58 -23.50
N LYS A 206 12.21 -20.64 -24.22
CA LYS A 206 13.35 -20.92 -25.11
C LYS A 206 14.60 -21.41 -24.35
N PRO A 207 15.49 -22.18 -25.00
CA PRO A 207 16.65 -22.80 -24.35
C PRO A 207 17.75 -21.81 -23.94
N ASP A 208 17.83 -20.64 -24.57
CA ASP A 208 18.76 -19.55 -24.25
C ASP A 208 18.37 -18.78 -22.97
N VAL A 209 17.14 -18.97 -22.48
CA VAL A 209 16.71 -18.46 -21.17
C VAL A 209 17.12 -19.46 -20.08
N THR A 210 18.21 -19.12 -19.41
CA THR A 210 18.90 -19.97 -18.41
C THR A 210 18.21 -19.96 -17.05
N VAL A 211 18.37 -21.04 -16.29
CA VAL A 211 17.88 -21.14 -14.91
C VAL A 211 18.82 -22.04 -14.11
N THR A 212 19.04 -21.73 -12.84
CA THR A 212 19.86 -22.57 -11.95
C THR A 212 19.12 -23.87 -11.59
N ASN A 213 17.80 -23.79 -11.45
CA ASN A 213 16.93 -24.93 -11.17
C ASN A 213 15.82 -25.06 -12.21
N GLN A 214 15.88 -26.12 -13.02
CA GLN A 214 14.91 -26.36 -14.09
C GLN A 214 13.47 -26.54 -13.57
N SER A 215 13.26 -26.92 -12.30
CA SER A 215 11.92 -27.02 -11.73
C SER A 215 11.22 -25.68 -11.64
N ASP A 216 11.97 -24.58 -11.49
CA ASP A 216 11.40 -23.23 -11.39
C ASP A 216 10.70 -22.87 -12.69
N LYS A 217 11.41 -23.04 -13.81
CA LYS A 217 10.87 -22.81 -15.15
C LYS A 217 9.65 -23.72 -15.42
N LYS A 218 9.72 -25.01 -15.04
CA LYS A 218 8.59 -25.94 -15.17
C LYS A 218 7.37 -25.54 -14.33
N GLY A 219 7.59 -25.00 -13.14
CA GLY A 219 6.54 -24.62 -12.20
C GLY A 219 5.90 -23.26 -12.48
N GLN A 220 6.67 -22.29 -13.01
CA GLN A 220 6.18 -20.92 -13.21
C GLN A 220 5.63 -20.70 -14.62
N LEU A 221 6.15 -21.36 -15.66
CA LEU A 221 5.65 -21.18 -17.03
C LEU A 221 4.12 -21.42 -17.16
N PRO A 222 3.54 -22.51 -16.63
CA PRO A 222 2.09 -22.72 -16.72
C PRO A 222 1.29 -21.56 -16.13
N LYS A 223 1.75 -21.01 -15.00
CA LYS A 223 1.07 -19.91 -14.31
C LYS A 223 0.98 -18.65 -15.16
N ILE A 224 1.97 -18.39 -16.03
CA ILE A 224 1.94 -17.21 -16.91
C ILE A 224 0.64 -17.19 -17.72
N LYS A 225 0.23 -18.35 -18.26
CA LYS A 225 -1.00 -18.48 -19.05
C LYS A 225 -2.28 -18.34 -18.23
N GLU A 226 -2.19 -18.52 -16.93
CA GLU A 226 -3.33 -18.44 -16.01
C GLU A 226 -3.51 -17.02 -15.46
N LEU A 227 -2.49 -16.15 -15.56
CA LEU A 227 -2.50 -14.85 -14.90
C LEU A 227 -3.67 -13.95 -15.31
N ASP A 228 -4.06 -13.94 -16.59
CA ASP A 228 -5.23 -13.17 -17.05
C ASP A 228 -6.50 -13.62 -16.33
N ALA A 229 -6.78 -14.92 -16.32
CA ALA A 229 -7.95 -15.48 -15.63
C ALA A 229 -7.92 -15.23 -14.12
N VAL A 230 -6.71 -15.30 -13.51
CA VAL A 230 -6.53 -15.04 -12.09
C VAL A 230 -6.84 -13.59 -11.72
N VAL A 231 -6.34 -12.61 -12.48
CA VAL A 231 -6.63 -11.20 -12.18
C VAL A 231 -8.10 -10.85 -12.48
N GLN A 232 -8.68 -11.39 -13.55
CA GLN A 232 -10.10 -11.24 -13.86
C GLN A 232 -11.00 -11.76 -12.72
N GLY A 233 -10.69 -12.95 -12.21
CA GLY A 233 -11.38 -13.53 -11.06
C GLY A 233 -11.25 -12.66 -9.81
N ALA A 234 -10.08 -12.09 -9.56
CA ALA A 234 -9.87 -11.18 -8.42
C ALA A 234 -10.68 -9.88 -8.55
N PHE A 235 -10.78 -9.28 -9.74
CA PHE A 235 -11.66 -8.13 -9.97
C PHE A 235 -13.12 -8.45 -9.69
N SER A 236 -13.59 -9.61 -10.16
CA SER A 236 -14.97 -10.06 -9.94
C SER A 236 -15.26 -10.27 -8.45
N GLU A 237 -14.33 -10.86 -7.72
CA GLU A 237 -14.47 -11.07 -6.28
C GLU A 237 -14.47 -9.74 -5.50
N VAL A 238 -13.59 -8.80 -5.85
CA VAL A 238 -13.60 -7.46 -5.23
C VAL A 238 -14.90 -6.71 -5.51
N ALA A 239 -15.42 -6.77 -6.74
CA ALA A 239 -16.70 -6.14 -7.08
C ALA A 239 -17.85 -6.73 -6.25
N ARG A 240 -17.91 -8.06 -6.14
CA ARG A 240 -18.88 -8.78 -5.31
C ARG A 240 -18.82 -8.37 -3.84
N GLN A 241 -17.61 -8.25 -3.28
CA GLN A 241 -17.41 -7.81 -1.90
C GLN A 241 -17.94 -6.38 -1.67
N ILE A 242 -17.69 -5.47 -2.60
CA ILE A 242 -18.19 -4.08 -2.52
C ILE A 242 -19.73 -4.04 -2.57
N GLU A 243 -20.34 -4.85 -3.45
CA GLU A 243 -21.81 -4.95 -3.54
C GLU A 243 -22.42 -5.50 -2.25
N ASP A 244 -21.83 -6.55 -1.66
CA ASP A 244 -22.27 -7.13 -0.38
C ASP A 244 -22.15 -6.12 0.76
N GLU A 245 -21.04 -5.39 0.85
CA GLU A 245 -20.81 -4.35 1.87
C GLU A 245 -21.82 -3.20 1.74
N LEU A 246 -22.11 -2.77 0.52
CA LEU A 246 -23.11 -1.73 0.25
C LEU A 246 -24.51 -2.18 0.68
N ALA A 247 -24.90 -3.41 0.33
CA ALA A 247 -26.19 -3.98 0.71
C ALA A 247 -26.32 -4.11 2.24
N ALA A 248 -25.25 -4.57 2.91
CA ALA A 248 -25.22 -4.67 4.38
C ALA A 248 -25.35 -3.29 5.05
N SER A 249 -24.66 -2.27 4.52
CA SER A 249 -24.72 -0.89 5.01
C SER A 249 -26.13 -0.30 4.86
N GLN A 250 -26.76 -0.49 3.69
CA GLN A 250 -28.14 -0.05 3.44
C GLN A 250 -29.14 -0.75 4.37
N ALA A 251 -28.98 -2.06 4.59
CA ALA A 251 -29.83 -2.81 5.52
C ALA A 251 -29.65 -2.32 6.98
N ALA A 252 -28.43 -1.97 7.38
CA ALA A 252 -28.16 -1.41 8.70
C ALA A 252 -28.78 -0.02 8.88
N ALA A 253 -28.70 0.84 7.85
CA ALA A 253 -29.33 2.16 7.84
C ALA A 253 -30.87 2.05 7.95
N ALA A 254 -31.49 1.19 7.15
CA ALA A 254 -32.94 0.98 7.19
C ALA A 254 -33.42 0.46 8.55
N ARG A 255 -32.64 -0.40 9.23
CA ARG A 255 -32.94 -0.85 10.60
C ARG A 255 -32.84 0.29 11.61
N ALA A 256 -31.82 1.13 11.51
CA ALA A 256 -31.65 2.28 12.39
C ALA A 256 -32.78 3.32 12.22
N GLU A 257 -33.20 3.57 10.98
CA GLU A 257 -34.35 4.44 10.67
C GLU A 257 -35.66 3.87 11.25
N ALA A 258 -35.90 2.56 11.09
CA ALA A 258 -37.07 1.91 11.66
C ALA A 258 -37.09 1.95 13.20
N GLU A 259 -35.92 1.77 13.85
CA GLU A 259 -35.78 1.92 15.29
C GLU A 259 -36.09 3.35 15.75
N LEU A 260 -35.62 4.38 15.02
CA LEU A 260 -35.86 5.78 15.36
C LEU A 260 -37.34 6.15 15.21
N ALA A 261 -37.97 5.73 14.11
CA ALA A 261 -39.39 5.93 13.86
C ALA A 261 -40.29 5.23 14.89
N ALA A 262 -39.82 4.15 15.53
CA ALA A 262 -40.54 3.47 16.61
C ALA A 262 -40.46 4.20 17.96
N VAL A 263 -39.51 5.12 18.15
CA VAL A 263 -39.33 5.91 19.38
C VAL A 263 -40.17 7.20 19.36
N GLU A 264 -40.39 7.79 18.18
CA GLU A 264 -41.16 9.04 18.02
C GLU A 264 -42.65 9.03 18.45
N PRO A 265 -43.42 7.90 18.45
CA PRO A 265 -44.82 7.94 18.88
C PRO A 265 -45.01 8.19 20.37
N ASN A 266 -43.95 8.08 21.19
CA ASN A 266 -44.06 8.12 22.66
C ASN A 266 -43.75 9.50 23.28
N ILE A 267 -43.46 10.53 22.46
CA ILE A 267 -43.19 11.89 22.95
C ILE A 267 -44.42 12.81 22.82
N ASN A 268 -45.49 12.41 22.12
CA ASN A 268 -46.63 13.29 21.83
C ASN A 268 -47.99 12.84 22.42
N THR A 269 -48.02 12.38 23.68
CA THR A 269 -49.30 12.21 24.42
C THR A 269 -49.30 12.76 25.85
N ASN A 270 -48.30 13.55 26.26
CA ASN A 270 -48.35 14.29 27.53
C ASN A 270 -48.26 15.80 27.29
N LEU A 271 -49.18 16.35 26.49
CA LEU A 271 -49.58 17.75 26.66
C LEU A 271 -50.44 17.81 27.92
N VAL A 272 -49.77 18.01 29.06
CA VAL A 272 -50.41 18.50 30.28
C VAL A 272 -50.93 19.89 29.96
N GLU A 273 -52.25 20.07 30.10
CA GLU A 273 -52.90 21.37 30.00
C GLU A 273 -52.16 22.41 30.88
N PRO A 274 -51.80 23.59 30.36
CA PRO A 274 -51.30 24.64 31.21
C PRO A 274 -52.45 25.18 32.06
N ASN A 275 -52.50 24.73 33.31
CA ASN A 275 -53.32 25.33 34.36
C ASN A 275 -52.94 26.81 34.48
N ILE A 276 -53.85 27.69 34.09
CA ILE A 276 -53.75 29.13 34.30
C ILE A 276 -53.83 29.39 35.80
N ILE A 277 -52.67 29.56 36.45
CA ILE A 277 -52.60 30.13 37.79
C ILE A 277 -52.27 31.61 37.64
N THR A 278 -53.29 32.44 37.83
CA THR A 278 -53.14 33.90 37.96
C THR A 278 -52.50 34.23 39.31
N ASN A 279 -51.18 34.36 39.34
CA ASN A 279 -50.51 35.08 40.44
C ASN A 279 -50.00 36.42 39.92
N ARG A 280 -50.75 37.46 40.32
CA ARG A 280 -50.45 38.87 40.14
C ARG A 280 -49.22 39.20 40.98
N VAL A 281 -48.07 39.40 40.34
CA VAL A 281 -46.90 40.03 40.94
C VAL A 281 -46.75 41.42 40.31
N GLU A 282 -46.82 42.44 41.16
CA GLU A 282 -46.66 43.84 40.77
C GLU A 282 -45.21 44.12 40.30
N PRO A 283 -45.02 44.99 39.29
CA PRO A 283 -43.69 45.33 38.81
C PRO A 283 -43.02 46.34 39.74
N LYS A 284 -41.86 45.97 40.28
CA LYS A 284 -40.95 46.91 40.93
C LYS A 284 -39.94 47.42 39.90
N ILE A 285 -40.13 48.67 39.51
CA ILE A 285 -39.25 49.45 38.63
C ILE A 285 -37.93 49.72 39.38
N ILE A 286 -36.80 49.37 38.78
CA ILE A 286 -35.49 50.00 39.09
C ILE A 286 -34.80 50.31 37.76
N THR A 287 -34.46 51.59 37.62
CA THR A 287 -33.85 52.29 36.49
C THR A 287 -32.33 52.32 36.58
N THR A 288 -31.73 52.77 35.47
CA THR A 288 -30.33 53.23 35.23
C THR A 288 -29.35 52.11 34.87
N GLY A 289 -28.50 52.21 33.85
CA GLY A 289 -28.14 53.31 32.95
C GLY A 289 -26.71 53.07 32.44
N GLU A 290 -26.47 53.38 31.17
CA GLU A 290 -25.17 53.75 30.58
C GLU A 290 -24.06 52.69 30.49
N GLU A 291 -23.73 52.28 29.26
CA GLU A 291 -22.46 52.68 28.62
C GLU A 291 -22.36 52.09 27.20
N GLU A 292 -22.57 52.96 26.20
CA GLU A 292 -22.13 52.74 24.82
C GLU A 292 -21.10 53.81 24.47
N ALA A 293 -20.03 53.38 23.79
CA ALA A 293 -19.00 54.15 23.09
C ALA A 293 -17.90 54.85 23.91
N ALA A 294 -16.64 54.43 23.74
CA ALA A 294 -15.75 55.01 22.72
C ALA A 294 -14.27 54.58 22.84
N LEU A 295 -13.60 54.65 21.68
CA LEU A 295 -12.19 54.99 21.44
C LEU A 295 -11.12 53.89 21.22
N HIS A 296 -10.97 53.62 19.92
CA HIS A 296 -9.73 53.43 19.15
C HIS A 296 -8.38 53.93 19.75
N LYS A 297 -7.40 53.01 19.68
CA LYS A 297 -6.05 53.13 19.05
C LYS A 297 -4.94 53.92 19.79
N HIS A 298 -3.85 53.20 20.11
CA HIS A 298 -2.38 53.44 20.00
C HIS A 298 -1.71 52.46 21.00
N GLY A 299 -0.59 51.74 20.79
CA GLY A 299 0.38 51.57 19.72
C GLY A 299 1.47 50.55 20.17
N ARG A 300 1.98 49.81 19.19
CA ARG A 300 3.29 49.12 18.98
C ARG A 300 4.25 48.65 20.10
N GLU A 301 5.01 47.60 19.69
CA GLU A 301 6.28 47.01 20.18
C GLU A 301 6.11 46.01 21.35
N GLY A 302 6.61 44.77 21.35
CA GLY A 302 7.54 44.01 20.52
C GLY A 302 8.43 43.18 21.46
N LEU A 303 8.48 41.84 21.33
CA LEU A 303 9.59 40.91 21.67
C LEU A 303 9.07 39.46 21.89
N SER A 304 9.91 38.51 21.50
CA SER A 304 9.68 37.08 21.28
C SER A 304 10.13 36.20 22.49
N PRO A 305 10.34 34.87 22.37
CA PRO A 305 9.46 33.88 22.99
C PRO A 305 10.17 32.92 23.97
N ALA A 306 9.43 32.38 24.94
CA ALA A 306 9.63 31.05 25.54
C ALA A 306 8.73 30.99 26.77
N GLU A 307 7.90 29.95 26.88
CA GLU A 307 7.97 29.02 28.03
C GLU A 307 6.84 28.00 27.93
N SER A 308 7.27 26.75 28.07
CA SER A 308 6.52 25.52 28.15
C SER A 308 5.53 25.52 29.31
N CYS A 309 4.28 25.11 29.04
CA CYS A 309 3.35 24.68 30.10
C CYS A 309 2.99 23.21 29.89
N ASP A 310 3.64 22.42 30.73
CA ASP A 310 3.34 21.05 31.16
C ASP A 310 1.90 20.93 31.67
N TRP A 311 1.13 19.99 31.10
CA TRP A 311 -0.21 19.62 31.53
C TRP A 311 -0.16 18.26 32.24
N SER A 312 0.44 18.22 33.42
CA SER A 312 0.42 17.04 34.27
C SER A 312 -0.11 17.36 35.66
N SER A 313 -1.41 17.65 35.78
CA SER A 313 -2.23 17.32 36.96
C SER A 313 -3.62 17.95 36.89
N LEU A 314 -4.66 17.12 37.01
CA LEU A 314 -5.82 17.25 37.92
C LEU A 314 -6.89 16.17 37.58
N PRO A 315 -7.80 15.85 38.52
CA PRO A 315 -8.01 14.48 38.98
C PRO A 315 -9.32 13.83 38.50
N ALA A 316 -9.40 12.53 38.77
CA ALA A 316 -10.55 11.67 38.56
C ALA A 316 -11.79 12.08 39.38
N GLY A 317 -12.95 12.01 38.74
CA GLY A 317 -14.23 11.68 39.39
C GLY A 317 -15.40 12.62 39.10
N THR A 318 -16.34 12.19 38.26
CA THR A 318 -17.78 11.97 38.61
C THR A 318 -18.58 11.46 37.39
N PRO A 319 -19.76 10.83 37.59
CA PRO A 319 -20.35 9.87 36.65
C PRO A 319 -21.48 10.42 35.76
N SER A 320 -21.78 9.64 34.72
CA SER A 320 -23.06 9.52 34.00
C SER A 320 -23.62 10.73 33.25
N GLY A 321 -23.66 10.64 31.92
CA GLY A 321 -24.56 11.44 31.08
C GLY A 321 -24.27 11.32 29.57
N GLY A 322 -25.20 10.73 28.81
CA GLY A 322 -25.44 11.10 27.41
C GLY A 322 -24.71 10.34 26.30
N ARG A 323 -25.19 9.13 25.94
CA ARG A 323 -25.00 8.55 24.60
C ARG A 323 -26.16 8.96 23.69
N VAL A 324 -26.03 10.03 22.91
CA VAL A 324 -26.90 10.28 21.72
C VAL A 324 -26.14 10.96 20.57
N GLY A 325 -24.96 11.55 20.78
CA GLY A 325 -24.29 12.37 19.75
C GLY A 325 -23.46 11.67 18.67
N LEU A 326 -23.19 10.36 18.75
CA LEU A 326 -22.16 9.72 17.90
C LEU A 326 -22.67 8.97 16.66
N ARG A 327 -23.99 8.87 16.45
CA ARG A 327 -24.57 8.07 15.35
C ARG A 327 -24.83 8.85 14.05
N LEU A 328 -24.87 10.19 14.07
CA LEU A 328 -25.16 10.99 12.88
C LEU A 328 -23.94 11.38 12.03
N GLU A 329 -22.73 11.43 12.60
CA GLU A 329 -21.54 11.79 11.81
C GLU A 329 -21.02 10.65 10.93
N LEU A 330 -21.31 9.39 11.27
CA LEU A 330 -20.88 8.23 10.47
C LEU A 330 -21.70 8.03 9.18
N ALA A 331 -22.93 8.54 9.13
CA ALA A 331 -23.78 8.43 7.93
C ALA A 331 -23.38 9.44 6.84
N TRP A 332 -22.85 10.60 7.21
CA TRP A 332 -22.40 11.63 6.25
C TRP A 332 -21.03 11.32 5.64
N LEU A 333 -20.13 10.68 6.39
CA LEU A 333 -18.83 10.23 5.88
C LEU A 333 -18.95 9.03 4.91
N GLY A 334 -19.96 8.18 5.08
CA GLY A 334 -20.24 7.06 4.17
C GLY A 334 -20.72 7.48 2.78
N LEU A 335 -21.47 8.58 2.66
CA LEU A 335 -21.95 9.08 1.36
C LEU A 335 -20.88 9.79 0.53
N LEU A 336 -19.90 10.42 1.18
CA LEU A 336 -18.78 11.10 0.51
C LEU A 336 -17.76 10.10 -0.07
N PHE A 337 -17.60 8.93 0.55
CA PHE A 337 -16.70 7.88 0.04
C PHE A 337 -17.23 7.17 -1.21
N ALA A 338 -18.54 7.07 -1.37
CA ALA A 338 -19.16 6.44 -2.55
C ALA A 338 -19.03 7.27 -3.84
N PHE A 339 -18.80 8.59 -3.74
CA PHE A 339 -18.70 9.46 -4.91
C PHE A 339 -17.31 9.51 -5.57
N PHE A 340 -16.25 9.03 -4.91
CA PHE A 340 -14.88 9.10 -5.42
C PHE A 340 -14.37 7.84 -6.14
N LEU A 341 -15.16 6.74 -6.18
CA LEU A 341 -14.75 5.46 -6.79
C LEU A 341 -15.60 4.99 -7.98
N LEU A 342 -16.51 5.83 -8.50
CA LEU A 342 -17.16 5.58 -9.78
C LEU A 342 -16.32 6.20 -10.92
N PRO A 343 -15.71 5.41 -11.82
CA PRO A 343 -15.21 5.96 -13.07
C PRO A 343 -16.41 6.41 -13.91
N THR A 344 -16.46 7.70 -14.21
CA THR A 344 -17.39 8.30 -15.16
C THR A 344 -17.25 7.59 -16.51
N ILE A 345 -18.22 6.75 -16.85
CA ILE A 345 -18.40 6.21 -18.20
C ILE A 345 -18.84 7.40 -19.07
N ILE A 346 -17.88 8.12 -19.63
CA ILE A 346 -18.13 9.07 -20.71
C ILE A 346 -17.94 8.33 -22.03
N SER A 347 -19.06 8.00 -22.64
CA SER A 347 -19.16 7.55 -24.03
C SER A 347 -18.66 8.67 -24.96
N PHE A 348 -17.66 8.38 -25.79
CA PHE A 348 -17.27 9.28 -26.89
C PHE A 348 -17.86 8.75 -28.21
N PRO A 349 -18.43 9.61 -29.07
CA PRO A 349 -19.01 9.20 -30.33
C PRO A 349 -17.90 8.92 -31.35
N SER A 350 -18.16 7.91 -32.18
CA SER A 350 -17.35 7.54 -33.34
C SER A 350 -17.26 8.69 -34.35
N TYR A 351 -16.04 9.07 -34.71
CA TYR A 351 -15.67 9.61 -36.03
C TYR A 351 -14.26 9.15 -36.41
#